data_AF-N9CT95-F1
#
_entry.id   AF-N9CT95-F1
#
_cell.length_a   1.000
_cell.length_b   1.000
_cell.length_c   1.000
_cell.angle_alpha   90.00
_cell.angle_beta   90.00
_cell.angle_gamma   90.00
#
_symmetry.space_group_name_H-M   'P 1'
#
loop_
_entity.id
_entity.type
_entity.pdbx_description
1 polymer ?
#
loop_
_entity_poly.entity_id
_entity_poly.type
_entity_poly.pdbx_seq_one_letter_code
_entity_poly.pdbx_strand_id
1 'polypeptide(L)'
;MVTSYSRIALLALVGTLTACQSMNTASIKRIQDTPASKNNAQLYCTGTVSCEFERWNQIKIVDAENHRVSREAIREKVVRLKRDDLNEANALFLSVPAGQHELVIRFYPVSVDRAETLHVIHRFKPAERYTFRMFRARSRHQGSLLNMSAPDPLCVDLKQNQRTIRRFCKPYNVLNGLGEFVEQKL
;
A
#
# COMPACT_ATOMS: atom_id res chain seq x y z
N MET A 1 66.30 -34.18 13.83
CA MET A 1 65.24 -33.49 14.58
C MET A 1 64.78 -32.31 13.73
N VAL A 2 63.62 -32.44 13.10
CA VAL A 2 63.16 -31.56 12.01
C VAL A 2 62.28 -30.44 12.56
N THR A 3 62.55 -29.25 12.05
CA THR A 3 62.02 -27.92 12.34
C THR A 3 60.50 -27.75 12.19
N SER A 4 59.98 -26.84 13.02
CA SER A 4 58.59 -26.40 13.18
C SER A 4 57.96 -25.84 11.89
N TYR A 5 56.78 -26.33 11.53
CA TYR A 5 55.93 -25.76 10.47
C TYR A 5 54.77 -24.97 11.09
N SER A 6 54.89 -23.66 11.04
CA SER A 6 53.82 -22.72 11.39
C SER A 6 52.73 -22.75 10.30
N ARG A 7 51.52 -23.22 10.64
CA ARG A 7 50.34 -23.15 9.77
C ARG A 7 49.50 -21.94 10.19
N ILE A 8 49.60 -20.86 9.43
CA ILE A 8 48.72 -19.70 9.55
C ILE A 8 47.44 -20.02 8.75
N ALA A 9 46.34 -20.27 9.44
CA ALA A 9 45.02 -20.40 8.83
C ALA A 9 44.39 -18.99 8.69
N LEU A 10 44.28 -18.51 7.45
CA LEU A 10 43.48 -17.32 7.12
C LEU A 10 42.00 -17.71 7.05
N LEU A 11 41.26 -17.39 8.11
CA LEU A 11 39.79 -17.41 8.10
C LEU A 11 39.28 -16.14 7.40
N ALA A 12 38.86 -16.29 6.15
CA ALA A 12 38.17 -15.25 5.40
C ALA A 12 36.77 -15.03 6.00
N LEU A 13 36.57 -13.90 6.66
CA LEU A 13 35.30 -13.46 7.20
C LEU A 13 34.42 -12.96 6.04
N VAL A 14 33.54 -13.82 5.52
CA VAL A 14 32.52 -13.41 4.55
C VAL A 14 31.40 -12.71 5.31
N GLY A 15 31.55 -11.40 5.50
CA GLY A 15 30.49 -10.53 6.01
C GLY A 15 29.42 -10.35 4.95
N THR A 16 28.32 -11.12 5.04
CA THR A 16 27.15 -10.89 4.20
C THR A 16 26.49 -9.57 4.61
N LEU A 17 26.65 -8.53 3.79
CA LEU A 17 26.02 -7.23 3.96
C LEU A 17 24.49 -7.33 3.77
N THR A 18 23.74 -7.43 4.87
CA THR A 18 22.27 -7.24 4.91
C THR A 18 21.88 -5.75 4.86
N ALA A 19 22.54 -4.96 4.01
CA ALA A 19 22.40 -3.49 3.99
C ALA A 19 21.29 -2.95 3.07
N CYS A 20 20.65 -3.78 2.24
CA CYS A 20 19.76 -3.29 1.20
C CYS A 20 18.34 -2.89 1.67
N GLN A 21 17.91 -3.21 2.90
CA GLN A 21 16.56 -2.85 3.37
C GLN A 21 16.53 -1.53 4.16
N SER A 22 17.60 -1.18 4.89
CA SER A 22 17.63 0.00 5.78
C SER A 22 17.68 1.34 5.05
N MET A 23 18.24 1.38 3.83
CA MET A 23 18.48 2.63 3.10
C MET A 23 17.20 3.38 2.71
N ASN A 24 16.11 2.66 2.41
CA ASN A 24 14.84 3.28 2.05
C ASN A 24 14.17 3.92 3.28
N THR A 25 14.09 3.19 4.41
CA THR A 25 13.51 3.69 5.66
C THR A 25 14.22 4.94 6.16
N ALA A 26 15.55 4.93 6.19
CA ALA A 26 16.34 6.09 6.63
C ALA A 26 16.15 7.32 5.72
N SER A 27 15.89 7.11 4.43
CA SER A 27 15.64 8.21 3.49
C SER A 27 14.24 8.80 3.65
N ILE A 28 13.22 7.96 3.90
CA ILE A 28 11.85 8.43 4.14
C ILE A 28 11.76 9.17 5.49
N LYS A 29 12.44 8.69 6.54
CA LYS A 29 12.50 9.36 7.86
C LYS A 29 13.07 10.78 7.81
N ARG A 30 13.97 11.04 6.85
CA ARG A 30 14.58 12.37 6.66
C ARG A 30 13.65 13.35 5.94
N ILE A 31 12.50 12.91 5.43
CA ILE A 31 11.53 13.81 4.79
C ILE A 31 10.85 14.62 5.90
N GLN A 32 11.25 15.89 6.02
CA GLN A 32 10.65 16.83 6.95
C GLN A 32 9.39 17.45 6.37
N ASP A 33 8.44 17.77 7.25
CA ASP A 33 7.28 18.56 6.86
C ASP A 33 7.67 20.02 6.63
N THR A 34 7.24 20.54 5.49
CA THR A 34 7.37 21.95 5.11
C THR A 34 6.05 22.67 5.35
N PRO A 35 6.02 24.01 5.40
CA PRO A 35 4.75 24.75 5.45
C PRO A 35 3.78 24.36 4.33
N ALA A 36 4.30 24.09 3.12
CA ALA A 36 3.49 23.60 2.00
C ALA A 36 2.89 22.21 2.29
N SER A 37 3.67 21.28 2.84
CA SER A 37 3.18 19.93 3.13
C SER A 37 2.24 19.84 4.32
N LYS A 38 2.15 20.89 5.16
CA LYS A 38 1.12 20.97 6.22
C LYS A 38 -0.30 21.06 5.64
N ASN A 39 -0.44 21.62 4.44
CA ASN A 39 -1.72 21.70 3.73
C ASN A 39 -1.98 20.50 2.82
N ASN A 40 -1.11 19.49 2.80
CA ASN A 40 -1.32 18.30 1.99
C ASN A 40 -2.47 17.45 2.54
N ALA A 41 -3.14 16.75 1.62
CA ALA A 41 -4.01 15.65 1.98
C ALA A 41 -3.17 14.45 2.42
N GLN A 42 -3.63 13.74 3.45
CA GLN A 42 -2.98 12.54 3.95
C GLN A 42 -3.76 11.29 3.53
N LEU A 43 -3.15 10.40 2.75
CA LEU A 43 -3.81 9.23 2.18
C LEU A 43 -3.33 7.95 2.85
N TYR A 44 -4.27 7.16 3.37
CA TYR A 44 -4.03 5.90 4.05
C TYR A 44 -4.79 4.78 3.34
N CYS A 45 -4.28 3.55 3.44
CA CYS A 45 -5.03 2.35 3.06
C CYS A 45 -5.07 1.36 4.25
N THR A 46 -6.17 0.63 4.41
CA THR A 46 -6.41 -0.34 5.51
C THR A 46 -7.45 -1.42 5.14
N GLY A 47 -7.79 -2.30 6.08
CA GLY A 47 -8.96 -3.19 6.01
C GLY A 47 -8.70 -4.58 5.39
N THR A 48 -7.43 -4.90 5.21
CA THR A 48 -6.93 -6.11 4.55
C THR A 48 -5.63 -6.56 5.25
N VAL A 49 -5.06 -7.70 4.87
CA VAL A 49 -3.74 -8.15 5.37
C VAL A 49 -2.69 -7.06 5.14
N SER A 50 -2.58 -6.60 3.90
CA SER A 50 -1.78 -5.42 3.54
C SER A 50 -2.32 -4.71 2.31
N CYS A 51 -1.88 -3.48 2.10
CA CYS A 51 -2.16 -2.66 0.94
C CYS A 51 -0.99 -1.71 0.68
N GLU A 52 -0.83 -1.35 -0.58
CA GLU A 52 0.26 -0.52 -1.06
C GLU A 52 -0.29 0.51 -2.04
N PHE A 53 0.27 1.72 -1.97
CA PHE A 53 0.08 2.69 -3.04
C PHE A 53 0.99 2.29 -4.19
N GLU A 54 0.39 2.04 -5.35
CA GLU A 54 1.13 1.71 -6.56
C GLU A 54 1.65 2.98 -7.24
N ARG A 55 0.77 3.96 -7.43
CA ARG A 55 1.05 5.13 -8.25
C ARG A 55 0.21 6.33 -7.80
N TRP A 56 0.83 7.51 -7.84
CA TRP A 56 0.21 8.81 -7.65
C TRP A 56 0.45 9.67 -8.89
N ASN A 57 -0.61 9.98 -9.65
CA ASN A 57 -0.49 10.55 -10.99
C ASN A 57 0.54 9.76 -11.82
N GLN A 58 1.66 10.35 -12.24
CA GLN A 58 2.71 9.63 -12.97
C GLN A 58 3.81 9.04 -12.08
N ILE A 59 3.81 9.36 -10.78
CA ILE A 59 4.86 8.96 -9.84
C ILE A 59 4.59 7.54 -9.35
N LYS A 60 5.50 6.61 -9.63
CA LYS A 60 5.44 5.25 -9.08
C LYS A 60 5.76 5.30 -7.58
N ILE A 61 4.99 4.63 -6.75
CA ILE A 61 5.14 4.68 -5.28
C ILE A 61 5.78 3.40 -4.75
N VAL A 62 5.10 2.25 -4.82
CA VAL A 62 5.65 0.93 -4.46
C VAL A 62 5.68 0.03 -5.69
N ASP A 63 6.84 -0.56 -5.95
CA ASP A 63 7.02 -1.53 -7.01
C ASP A 63 6.32 -2.87 -6.70
N ALA A 64 5.62 -3.44 -7.67
CA ALA A 64 4.81 -4.64 -7.46
C ALA A 64 5.64 -5.92 -7.35
N GLU A 65 6.85 -5.95 -7.91
CA GLU A 65 7.67 -7.17 -7.94
C GLU A 65 8.51 -7.32 -6.69
N ASN A 66 9.09 -6.20 -6.22
CA ASN A 66 10.00 -6.22 -5.08
C ASN A 66 9.44 -5.52 -3.83
N HIS A 67 8.23 -4.96 -3.89
CA HIS A 67 7.56 -4.27 -2.79
C HIS A 67 8.36 -3.10 -2.19
N ARG A 68 9.31 -2.54 -2.96
CA ARG A 68 10.13 -1.42 -2.49
C ARG A 68 9.51 -0.09 -2.90
N VAL A 69 9.64 0.88 -1.99
CA VAL A 69 9.36 2.28 -2.30
C VAL A 69 10.31 2.78 -3.38
N SER A 70 9.76 3.43 -4.39
CA SER A 70 10.52 4.00 -5.49
C SER A 70 11.36 5.19 -5.01
N ARG A 71 12.52 5.40 -5.64
CA ARG A 71 13.35 6.59 -5.37
C ARG A 71 12.64 7.88 -5.78
N GLU A 72 11.81 7.82 -6.81
CA GLU A 72 11.01 8.95 -7.27
C GLU A 72 10.04 9.42 -6.18
N ALA A 73 9.26 8.53 -5.57
CA ALA A 73 8.32 8.88 -4.50
C ALA A 73 9.00 9.55 -3.29
N ILE A 74 10.22 9.10 -2.97
CA ILE A 74 11.05 9.69 -1.90
C ILE A 74 11.51 11.09 -2.31
N ARG A 75 12.03 11.25 -3.53
CA ARG A 75 12.53 12.53 -4.05
C ARG A 75 11.42 13.58 -4.16
N GLU A 76 10.25 13.18 -4.65
CA GLU A 76 9.06 14.04 -4.75
C GLU A 76 8.40 14.27 -3.38
N LYS A 77 8.92 13.65 -2.31
CA LYS A 77 8.46 13.80 -0.93
C LYS A 77 6.97 13.53 -0.77
N VAL A 78 6.42 12.59 -1.55
CA VAL A 78 4.99 12.22 -1.49
C VAL A 78 4.69 11.10 -0.50
N VAL A 79 5.71 10.33 -0.12
CA VAL A 79 5.58 9.20 0.81
C VAL A 79 6.00 9.58 2.24
N ARG A 80 5.34 9.01 3.23
CA ARG A 80 5.66 9.13 4.66
C ARG A 80 5.53 7.77 5.35
N LEU A 81 6.21 7.63 6.48
CA LEU A 81 6.08 6.49 7.37
C LEU A 81 4.97 6.77 8.41
N LYS A 82 4.06 5.81 8.65
CA LYS A 82 3.10 5.86 9.76
C LYS A 82 3.78 5.66 11.11
N ARG A 83 4.81 4.81 11.13
CA ARG A 83 5.67 4.47 12.27
C ARG A 83 7.10 4.29 11.78
N ASP A 84 8.05 4.22 12.70
CA ASP A 84 9.47 4.22 12.39
C ASP A 84 10.02 2.99 11.62
N ASP A 85 9.18 2.02 11.22
CA ASP A 85 9.60 0.82 10.49
C ASP A 85 8.68 0.53 9.28
N LEU A 86 9.29 0.07 8.18
CA LEU A 86 8.63 -0.42 6.96
C LEU A 86 8.15 -1.87 7.07
N ASN A 87 8.63 -2.63 8.07
CA ASN A 87 8.25 -4.03 8.25
C ASN A 87 6.80 -4.22 8.72
N GLU A 88 6.13 -3.14 9.11
CA GLU A 88 4.71 -3.21 9.47
C GLU A 88 3.81 -3.24 8.24
N ALA A 89 2.75 -4.06 8.32
CA ALA A 89 1.69 -4.03 7.32
C ALA A 89 1.11 -2.61 7.21
N ASN A 90 1.07 -2.07 5.99
CA ASN A 90 0.58 -0.73 5.70
C ASN A 90 1.41 0.37 6.39
N ALA A 91 2.73 0.20 6.53
CA ALA A 91 3.64 1.18 7.16
C ALA A 91 3.65 2.55 6.47
N LEU A 92 3.18 2.65 5.22
CA LEU A 92 3.25 3.86 4.41
C LEU A 92 1.93 4.62 4.35
N PHE A 93 2.01 5.94 4.31
CA PHE A 93 0.92 6.83 3.89
C PHE A 93 1.46 7.88 2.93
N LEU A 94 0.56 8.50 2.15
CA LEU A 94 0.95 9.58 1.24
C LEU A 94 0.62 10.95 1.84
N SER A 95 1.50 11.92 1.63
CA SER A 95 1.26 13.34 1.88
C SER A 95 1.34 14.05 0.53
N VAL A 96 0.19 14.42 -0.02
CA VAL A 96 0.04 14.88 -1.40
C VAL A 96 -0.67 16.23 -1.49
N PRO A 97 -0.39 17.05 -2.52
CA PRO A 97 -1.08 18.32 -2.69
C PRO A 97 -2.59 18.13 -2.87
N ALA A 98 -3.35 19.14 -2.47
CA ALA A 98 -4.78 19.21 -2.74
C ALA A 98 -5.04 19.41 -4.23
N GLY A 99 -6.16 18.89 -4.73
CA GLY A 99 -6.49 18.94 -6.15
C GLY A 99 -7.10 17.64 -6.67
N GLN A 100 -7.41 17.63 -7.96
CA GLN A 100 -7.89 16.42 -8.65
C GLN A 100 -6.69 15.60 -9.10
N HIS A 101 -6.64 14.35 -8.63
CA HIS A 101 -5.51 13.46 -8.87
C HIS A 101 -5.95 12.03 -9.11
N GLU A 102 -5.14 11.31 -9.85
CA GLU A 102 -5.27 9.87 -10.03
C GLU A 102 -4.43 9.14 -8.98
N LEU A 103 -5.01 8.09 -8.41
CA LEU A 103 -4.38 7.22 -7.42
C LEU A 103 -4.66 5.77 -7.78
N VAL A 104 -3.62 4.94 -7.72
CA VAL A 104 -3.72 3.49 -7.87
C VAL A 104 -3.28 2.82 -6.58
N ILE A 105 -4.10 1.92 -6.07
CA ILE A 105 -3.85 1.20 -4.81
C ILE A 105 -3.98 -0.29 -5.06
N ARG A 106 -3.01 -1.07 -4.59
CA ARG A 106 -3.08 -2.53 -4.53
C ARG A 106 -3.49 -2.96 -3.13
N PHE A 107 -4.50 -3.80 -3.02
CA PHE A 107 -4.91 -4.43 -1.77
C PHE A 107 -4.62 -5.93 -1.84
N TYR A 108 -4.08 -6.50 -0.76
CA TYR A 108 -3.73 -7.91 -0.67
C TYR A 108 -4.67 -8.60 0.33
N PRO A 109 -5.90 -8.99 -0.07
CA PRO A 109 -6.93 -9.53 0.83
C PRO A 109 -6.57 -10.88 1.45
N VAL A 110 -5.66 -11.64 0.82
CA VAL A 110 -5.31 -13.00 1.24
C VAL A 110 -3.79 -13.20 1.30
N SER A 111 -3.06 -12.87 0.24
CA SER A 111 -1.60 -12.99 0.17
C SER A 111 -0.99 -11.88 -0.68
N VAL A 112 0.31 -11.64 -0.52
CA VAL A 112 1.07 -10.60 -1.25
C VAL A 112 1.17 -10.88 -2.76
N ASP A 113 1.05 -12.14 -3.19
CA ASP A 113 1.09 -12.49 -4.61
C ASP A 113 -0.24 -12.23 -5.34
N ARG A 114 -1.31 -11.89 -4.60
CA ARG A 114 -2.65 -11.68 -5.15
C ARG A 114 -3.19 -10.32 -4.74
N ALA A 115 -2.84 -9.32 -5.54
CA ALA A 115 -3.36 -7.96 -5.42
C ALA A 115 -4.73 -7.79 -6.07
N GLU A 116 -5.54 -6.95 -5.45
CA GLU A 116 -6.75 -6.35 -5.99
C GLU A 116 -6.49 -4.85 -6.19
N THR A 117 -6.48 -4.41 -7.46
CA THR A 117 -6.10 -3.05 -7.81
C THR A 117 -7.31 -2.14 -7.93
N LEU A 118 -7.29 -1.02 -7.23
CA LEU A 118 -8.29 0.04 -7.32
C LEU A 118 -7.67 1.28 -7.99
N HIS A 119 -8.30 1.73 -9.07
CA HIS A 119 -8.00 3.01 -9.72
C HIS A 119 -9.03 4.06 -9.27
N VAL A 120 -8.55 5.22 -8.81
CA VAL A 120 -9.42 6.30 -8.34
C VAL A 120 -8.94 7.64 -8.86
N ILE A 121 -9.85 8.39 -9.47
CA ILE A 121 -9.68 9.84 -9.66
C ILE A 121 -10.51 10.53 -8.57
N HIS A 122 -9.88 11.38 -7.77
CA HIS A 122 -10.57 12.10 -6.70
C HIS A 122 -10.01 13.51 -6.49
N ARG A 123 -10.87 14.44 -6.07
CA ARG A 123 -10.47 15.79 -5.68
C ARG A 123 -10.19 15.86 -4.18
N PHE A 124 -8.93 15.73 -3.81
CA PHE A 124 -8.47 15.79 -2.43
C PHE A 124 -8.46 17.24 -1.91
N LYS A 125 -9.00 17.43 -0.71
CA LYS A 125 -9.02 18.72 -0.01
C LYS A 125 -7.75 18.91 0.83
N PRO A 126 -7.29 20.15 1.04
CA PRO A 126 -6.09 20.42 1.81
C PRO A 126 -6.28 20.06 3.29
N ALA A 127 -5.20 19.60 3.93
CA ALA A 127 -5.14 19.24 5.36
C ALA A 127 -6.18 18.18 5.81
N GLU A 128 -6.70 17.39 4.88
CA GLU A 128 -7.73 16.37 5.14
C GLU A 128 -7.12 14.96 5.15
N ARG A 129 -7.68 14.08 5.98
CA ARG A 129 -7.27 12.68 6.05
C ARG A 129 -8.23 11.81 5.24
N TYR A 130 -7.68 11.04 4.33
CA TYR A 130 -8.41 10.06 3.53
C TYR A 130 -7.94 8.66 3.84
N THR A 131 -8.88 7.73 4.03
CA THR A 131 -8.57 6.30 4.23
C THR A 131 -9.35 5.47 3.24
N PHE A 132 -8.64 4.72 2.41
CA PHE A 132 -9.21 3.68 1.57
C PHE A 132 -9.24 2.38 2.37
N ARG A 133 -10.43 1.94 2.77
CA ARG A 133 -10.61 0.74 3.59
C ARG A 133 -11.24 -0.36 2.76
N MET A 134 -10.51 -1.42 2.48
CA MET A 134 -11.07 -2.63 1.88
C MET A 134 -11.85 -3.44 2.94
N PHE A 135 -12.92 -4.10 2.53
CA PHE A 135 -13.66 -5.05 3.35
C PHE A 135 -14.49 -5.98 2.47
N ARG A 136 -14.86 -7.15 3.01
CA ARG A 136 -15.92 -7.98 2.40
C ARG A 136 -17.27 -7.47 2.86
N ALA A 137 -18.11 -7.08 1.93
CA ALA A 137 -19.48 -6.65 2.22
C ALA A 137 -20.35 -7.88 2.48
N ARG A 138 -20.32 -8.35 3.73
CA ARG A 138 -21.15 -9.46 4.19
C ARG A 138 -22.61 -9.04 4.16
N SER A 139 -23.36 -9.50 3.19
CA SER A 139 -24.83 -9.42 3.24
C SER A 139 -25.37 -10.63 3.98
N ARG A 140 -26.36 -10.41 4.84
CA ARG A 140 -27.23 -11.50 5.30
C ARG A 140 -28.08 -11.90 4.09
N HIS A 141 -27.55 -12.78 3.25
CA HIS A 141 -28.22 -13.21 2.03
C HIS A 141 -29.50 -13.97 2.39
N GLN A 142 -30.66 -13.31 2.27
CA GLN A 142 -31.95 -14.00 2.13
C GLN A 142 -32.16 -14.20 0.62
N GLY A 143 -32.06 -15.44 0.14
CA GLY A 143 -32.15 -15.74 -1.29
C GLY A 143 -31.96 -17.22 -1.61
N SER A 144 -31.97 -17.55 -2.92
CA SER A 144 -31.75 -18.91 -3.43
C SER A 144 -30.39 -19.49 -2.99
N LEU A 145 -30.30 -20.82 -2.84
CA LEU A 145 -29.05 -21.54 -2.50
C LEU A 145 -27.87 -21.19 -3.43
N LEU A 146 -28.15 -20.85 -4.69
CA LEU A 146 -27.15 -20.41 -5.67
C LEU A 146 -26.59 -19.00 -5.37
N ASN A 147 -27.38 -18.12 -4.74
CA ASN A 147 -26.91 -16.81 -4.28
C ASN A 147 -26.18 -16.92 -2.94
N MET A 148 -26.51 -17.93 -2.12
CA MET A 148 -25.85 -18.19 -0.84
C MET A 148 -24.44 -18.80 -1.00
N SER A 149 -24.13 -19.40 -2.16
CA SER A 149 -22.82 -19.97 -2.45
C SER A 149 -21.84 -18.97 -3.09
N ALA A 150 -22.32 -17.79 -3.51
CA ALA A 150 -21.46 -16.75 -4.05
C ALA A 150 -20.61 -16.11 -2.93
N PRO A 151 -19.31 -15.91 -3.12
CA PRO A 151 -18.46 -15.25 -2.14
C PRO A 151 -18.88 -13.79 -1.97
N ASP A 152 -18.81 -13.29 -0.73
CA ASP A 152 -19.12 -11.90 -0.42
C ASP A 152 -18.28 -10.93 -1.26
N PRO A 153 -18.89 -9.90 -1.88
CA PRO A 153 -18.19 -8.96 -2.73
C PRO A 153 -17.13 -8.19 -1.94
N LEU A 154 -16.00 -7.91 -2.59
CA LEU A 154 -14.95 -7.06 -2.06
C LEU A 154 -15.29 -5.61 -2.36
N CYS A 155 -15.31 -4.78 -1.33
CA CYS A 155 -15.57 -3.35 -1.45
C CYS A 155 -14.43 -2.54 -0.84
N VAL A 156 -14.27 -1.31 -1.32
CA VAL A 156 -13.38 -0.29 -0.78
C VAL A 156 -14.18 0.97 -0.49
N ASP A 157 -14.19 1.38 0.77
CA ASP A 157 -14.71 2.69 1.17
C ASP A 157 -13.59 3.72 1.08
N LEU A 158 -13.82 4.82 0.37
CA LEU A 158 -13.05 6.04 0.55
C LEU A 158 -13.69 6.85 1.68
N LYS A 159 -12.99 6.91 2.80
CA LYS A 159 -13.39 7.70 3.96
C LYS A 159 -12.64 9.02 3.98
N GLN A 160 -13.36 10.13 4.12
CA GLN A 160 -12.79 11.41 4.52
C GLN A 160 -13.00 11.56 6.04
N ASN A 161 -11.90 11.56 6.79
CA ASN A 161 -11.88 11.42 8.23
C ASN A 161 -12.65 10.16 8.66
N GLN A 162 -13.83 10.32 9.26
CA GLN A 162 -14.66 9.21 9.72
C GLN A 162 -15.83 8.88 8.77
N ARG A 163 -16.15 9.77 7.82
CA ARG A 163 -17.30 9.64 6.92
C ARG A 163 -16.92 8.94 5.63
N THR A 164 -17.66 7.89 5.27
CA THR A 164 -17.56 7.30 3.92
C THR A 164 -18.15 8.28 2.91
N ILE A 165 -17.36 8.66 1.90
CA ILE A 165 -17.76 9.62 0.86
C ILE A 165 -17.92 8.97 -0.51
N ARG A 166 -17.26 7.83 -0.76
CA ARG A 166 -17.41 7.00 -1.96
C ARG A 166 -17.23 5.54 -1.58
N ARG A 167 -17.85 4.63 -2.31
CA ARG A 167 -17.70 3.19 -2.16
C ARG A 167 -17.52 2.55 -3.52
N PHE A 168 -16.59 1.61 -3.63
CA PHE A 168 -16.35 0.84 -4.83
C PHE A 168 -16.48 -0.63 -4.49
N CYS A 169 -17.17 -1.42 -5.30
CA CYS A 169 -17.31 -2.86 -5.06
C CYS A 169 -16.99 -3.64 -6.32
N LYS A 170 -16.27 -4.75 -6.16
CA LYS A 170 -16.11 -5.76 -7.22
C LYS A 170 -17.34 -6.67 -7.20
N PRO A 171 -18.19 -6.63 -8.23
CA PRO A 171 -19.27 -7.60 -8.35
C PRO A 171 -18.67 -8.99 -8.58
N TYR A 172 -19.26 -10.00 -7.96
CA TYR A 172 -18.96 -11.39 -8.28
C TYR A 172 -19.72 -11.78 -9.55
N ASN A 173 -19.01 -12.24 -10.57
CA ASN A 173 -19.60 -12.79 -11.79
C ASN A 173 -19.15 -14.25 -11.97
N VAL A 174 -20.10 -15.18 -12.04
CA VAL A 174 -19.84 -16.61 -12.21
C VAL A 174 -19.21 -16.97 -13.57
N LEU A 175 -19.41 -16.14 -14.59
CA LEU A 175 -18.87 -16.36 -15.94
C LEU A 175 -17.43 -15.87 -16.08
N ASN A 176 -17.08 -14.76 -15.43
CA ASN A 176 -15.81 -14.05 -15.65
C ASN A 176 -14.94 -13.93 -14.37
N GLY A 177 -15.42 -14.42 -13.22
CA GLY A 177 -14.80 -14.24 -11.92
C GLY A 177 -15.08 -12.87 -11.28
N LEU A 178 -14.15 -12.36 -10.48
CA LEU A 178 -14.26 -11.05 -9.85
C LEU A 178 -13.86 -9.94 -10.84
N GLY A 179 -14.82 -9.09 -11.25
CA GLY A 179 -14.60 -7.99 -12.20
C GLY A 179 -13.78 -6.81 -11.63
N GLU A 180 -13.78 -5.66 -12.31
CA GLU A 180 -13.16 -4.44 -11.79
C GLU A 180 -14.01 -3.78 -10.69
N PHE A 181 -13.40 -2.88 -9.90
CA PHE A 181 -14.12 -2.10 -8.91
C PHE A 181 -15.06 -1.10 -9.56
N VAL A 182 -16.34 -1.18 -9.24
CA VAL A 182 -17.37 -0.24 -9.74
C VAL A 182 -17.86 0.63 -8.60
N GLU A 183 -17.93 1.94 -8.82
CA GLU A 183 -18.46 2.89 -7.85
C GLU A 183 -19.95 2.63 -7.56
N GLN A 184 -20.29 2.62 -6.27
CA GLN A 184 -21.63 2.40 -5.76
C GLN A 184 -22.21 3.72 -5.28
N LYS A 185 -23.53 3.87 -5.43
CA LYS A 185 -24.27 4.95 -4.78
C LYS A 185 -24.33 4.69 -3.28
N LEU A 186 -23.98 5.72 -2.49
CA LEU A 186 -24.09 5.71 -1.02
C LEU A 186 -25.46 6.17 -0.55
#